data_AF-A0A925Q5T3-F1
#
_entry.id   AF-A0A925Q5T3-F1
#
_cell.length_a   1.000
_cell.length_b   1.000
_cell.length_c   1.000
_cell.angle_alpha   90.00
_cell.angle_beta   90.00
_cell.angle_gamma   90.00
#
_symmetry.space_group_name_H-M   'P 1'
#
loop_
_entity.id
_entity.type
_entity.pdbx_description
1 polymer ?
#
loop_
_entity_poly.entity_id
_entity_poly.type
_entity_poly.pdbx_seq_one_letter_code
_entity_poly.pdbx_strand_id
1 'polypeptide(L)'
;MKIARTLIITAVAALPLLCGAQEAASKSSEDGMELADVIARYAKRSGKKFIVDPRVRAMGGLIGIDADKINYEQLLALAHVHMFVMVPTGDLIVVMPDANARQMPSPVYTDLKFKALDDEWVTLLLTAKNACTANLVPILRPLMPQAAHLAANPYSNQIIVSDRAVNARRIAGLIERFDAAAPGGRGCQDWQPAVVPAK
;
A
#
# COMPACT_ATOMS: atom_id res chain seq x y z
N MET A 1 53.39 -15.72 -62.10
CA MET A 1 53.19 -16.89 -63.00
C MET A 1 52.13 -17.79 -62.37
N LYS A 2 50.88 -17.75 -62.86
CA LYS A 2 50.13 -18.85 -63.53
C LYS A 2 50.08 -20.11 -62.64
N ILE A 3 48.94 -20.69 -62.22
CA ILE A 3 47.84 -21.36 -62.97
C ILE A 3 46.71 -21.59 -61.92
N ALA A 4 45.50 -21.02 -61.98
CA ALA A 4 44.29 -21.38 -62.75
C ALA A 4 43.56 -22.69 -62.34
N ARG A 5 42.27 -22.56 -61.95
CA ARG A 5 41.08 -23.32 -62.44
C ARG A 5 40.05 -23.75 -61.36
N THR A 6 39.06 -22.86 -61.22
CA THR A 6 37.59 -23.05 -61.23
C THR A 6 36.97 -24.44 -61.50
N LEU A 7 35.98 -24.83 -60.68
CA LEU A 7 34.72 -25.57 -61.01
C LEU A 7 33.88 -25.61 -59.69
N ILE A 8 32.73 -24.94 -59.45
CA ILE A 8 31.44 -24.68 -60.13
C ILE A 8 30.42 -25.84 -60.02
N ILE A 9 29.39 -25.57 -59.17
CA ILE A 9 27.94 -25.93 -59.22
C ILE A 9 27.47 -27.31 -58.73
N THR A 10 26.60 -27.29 -57.70
CA THR A 10 25.16 -27.68 -57.71
C THR A 10 24.56 -27.37 -56.32
N ALA A 11 23.81 -26.29 -56.11
CA ALA A 11 22.37 -26.13 -56.38
C ALA A 11 21.45 -27.07 -55.57
N VAL A 12 21.04 -26.63 -54.38
CA VAL A 12 19.74 -27.03 -53.79
C VAL A 12 18.96 -25.76 -53.50
N ALA A 13 17.80 -25.69 -54.14
CA ALA A 13 16.90 -24.57 -54.20
C ALA A 13 15.83 -24.63 -53.10
N ALA A 14 15.27 -23.45 -52.84
CA ALA A 14 13.84 -23.19 -52.60
C ALA A 14 13.26 -23.20 -51.17
N LEU A 15 12.83 -21.98 -50.80
CA LEU A 15 11.60 -21.58 -50.09
C LEU A 15 11.55 -21.61 -48.54
N PRO A 16 10.72 -20.75 -47.89
CA PRO A 16 10.22 -19.42 -48.26
C PRO A 16 10.46 -18.35 -47.16
N LEU A 17 10.23 -17.10 -47.53
CA LEU A 17 9.88 -16.01 -46.63
C LEU A 17 8.71 -16.42 -45.72
N LEU A 18 8.94 -16.47 -44.40
CA LEU A 18 7.86 -16.24 -43.43
C LEU A 18 7.89 -14.77 -43.00
N CYS A 19 7.07 -14.01 -43.72
CA CYS A 19 6.38 -12.85 -43.18
C CYS A 19 5.23 -13.33 -42.27
N GLY A 20 5.05 -12.67 -41.12
CA GLY A 20 3.97 -12.90 -40.15
C GLY A 20 4.42 -13.74 -38.95
N ALA A 21 4.32 -13.34 -37.68
CA ALA A 21 3.46 -12.33 -37.10
C ALA A 21 4.24 -11.32 -36.28
N GLN A 22 3.90 -10.07 -36.55
CA GLN A 22 4.07 -8.93 -35.69
C GLN A 22 3.23 -9.18 -34.43
N GLU A 23 3.83 -9.74 -33.39
CA GLU A 23 3.30 -9.51 -32.05
C GLU A 23 3.78 -8.12 -31.68
N ALA A 24 2.99 -7.14 -32.12
CA ALA A 24 2.93 -5.85 -31.46
C ALA A 24 2.57 -6.13 -30.00
N ALA A 25 3.58 -6.43 -29.17
CA ALA A 25 3.48 -6.24 -27.75
C ALA A 25 3.03 -4.80 -27.58
N SER A 26 1.80 -4.66 -27.13
CA SER A 26 1.10 -3.40 -26.93
C SER A 26 2.03 -2.39 -26.29
N LYS A 27 2.41 -1.35 -27.04
CA LYS A 27 2.94 -0.10 -26.48
C LYS A 27 1.82 0.52 -25.63
N SER A 28 1.72 0.07 -24.39
CA SER A 28 0.95 0.72 -23.34
C SER A 28 1.68 0.63 -21.99
N SER A 29 2.97 0.30 -21.98
CA SER A 29 3.80 0.59 -20.82
C SER A 29 4.18 2.06 -20.89
N GLU A 30 3.52 2.88 -20.08
CA GLU A 30 4.07 4.18 -19.69
C GLU A 30 5.27 3.89 -18.77
N ASP A 31 6.35 3.39 -19.38
CA ASP A 31 7.60 3.07 -18.69
C ASP A 31 8.21 4.38 -18.17
N GLY A 32 8.10 4.59 -16.85
CA GLY A 32 8.81 5.66 -16.15
C GLY A 32 8.09 7.00 -16.05
N MET A 33 6.75 7.01 -15.86
CA MET A 33 6.06 8.24 -15.46
C MET A 33 6.34 8.55 -13.98
N GLU A 34 6.56 9.82 -13.64
CA GLU A 34 6.62 10.21 -12.23
C GLU A 34 5.23 10.16 -11.58
N LEU A 35 5.17 9.72 -10.33
CA LEU A 35 3.92 9.67 -9.55
C LEU A 35 3.21 11.04 -9.53
N ALA A 36 3.97 12.13 -9.45
CA ALA A 36 3.43 13.48 -9.48
C ALA A 36 2.67 13.79 -10.78
N ASP A 37 3.15 13.29 -11.92
CA ASP A 37 2.49 13.48 -13.22
C ASP A 37 1.19 12.68 -13.33
N VAL A 38 1.19 11.44 -12.81
CA VAL A 38 -0.02 10.61 -12.73
C VAL A 38 -1.08 11.31 -11.86
N ILE A 39 -0.67 11.85 -10.71
CA ILE A 39 -1.55 12.62 -9.82
C ILE A 39 -2.08 13.87 -10.54
N ALA A 40 -1.24 14.61 -11.26
CA ALA A 40 -1.65 15.81 -11.98
C ALA A 40 -2.71 15.51 -13.06
N ARG A 41 -2.54 14.41 -13.81
CA ARG A 41 -3.53 13.93 -14.79
C ARG A 41 -4.84 13.55 -14.12
N TYR A 42 -4.78 12.80 -13.02
CA TYR A 42 -5.95 12.44 -12.24
C TYR A 42 -6.66 13.67 -11.67
N ALA A 43 -5.93 14.66 -11.17
CA ALA A 43 -6.46 15.91 -10.61
C ALA A 43 -7.24 16.70 -11.68
N LYS A 44 -6.67 16.83 -12.89
CA LYS A 44 -7.31 17.53 -14.02
C LYS A 44 -8.63 16.89 -14.43
N ARG A 45 -8.73 15.56 -14.40
CA ARG A 45 -9.95 14.83 -14.76
C ARG A 45 -10.99 14.79 -13.62
N SER A 46 -10.54 14.58 -12.39
CA SER A 46 -11.43 14.41 -11.23
C SER A 46 -11.91 15.74 -10.63
N GLY A 47 -11.23 16.84 -10.93
CA GLY A 47 -11.49 18.16 -10.33
C GLY A 47 -11.04 18.26 -8.87
N LYS A 48 -10.39 17.22 -8.33
CA LYS A 48 -9.85 17.21 -6.96
C LYS A 48 -8.54 18.00 -6.90
N LYS A 49 -8.30 18.63 -5.76
CA LYS A 49 -7.10 19.43 -5.51
C LYS A 49 -6.09 18.61 -4.70
N PHE A 50 -4.84 18.61 -5.15
CA PHE A 50 -3.76 17.88 -4.50
C PHE A 50 -2.67 18.85 -4.03
N ILE A 51 -2.10 18.58 -2.86
CA ILE A 51 -0.85 19.19 -2.40
C ILE A 51 0.18 18.07 -2.35
N VAL A 52 1.28 18.22 -3.10
CA VAL A 52 2.32 17.18 -3.19
C VAL A 52 3.57 17.66 -2.48
N ASP A 53 4.05 16.89 -1.50
CA ASP A 53 5.32 17.13 -0.84
C ASP A 53 6.48 17.01 -1.86
N PRO A 54 7.51 17.89 -1.83
CA PRO A 54 8.63 17.84 -2.77
C PRO A 54 9.41 16.51 -2.81
N ARG A 55 9.29 15.69 -1.75
CA ARG A 55 9.93 14.37 -1.63
C ARG A 55 9.20 13.29 -2.42
N VAL A 56 8.02 13.57 -2.96
CA VAL A 56 7.23 12.64 -3.78
C VAL A 56 7.81 12.59 -5.20
N ARG A 57 8.99 11.97 -5.32
CA ARG A 57 9.69 11.75 -6.58
C ARG A 57 9.93 10.25 -6.74
N ALA A 58 8.91 9.55 -7.20
CA ALA A 58 9.01 8.15 -7.56
C ALA A 58 8.58 7.93 -8.99
N MET A 59 9.37 7.16 -9.72
CA MET A 59 8.99 6.67 -11.04
C MET A 59 8.10 5.44 -10.84
N GLY A 60 6.84 5.56 -11.23
CA GLY A 60 5.87 4.49 -11.21
C GLY A 60 5.82 3.81 -12.57
N GLY A 61 6.16 2.52 -12.62
CA GLY A 61 5.86 1.70 -13.79
C GLY A 61 4.41 1.26 -13.73
N LEU A 62 3.57 1.85 -14.58
CA LEU A 62 2.20 1.36 -14.79
C LEU A 62 2.23 0.27 -15.87
N ILE A 63 2.09 -0.99 -15.44
CA ILE A 63 2.03 -2.13 -16.35
C ILE A 63 0.58 -2.53 -16.54
N GLY A 64 0.07 -2.39 -17.78
CA GLY A 64 -1.30 -2.77 -18.12
C GLY A 64 -2.39 -1.83 -17.59
N ILE A 65 -2.03 -0.63 -17.14
CA ILE A 65 -2.96 0.42 -16.69
C ILE A 65 -2.63 1.71 -17.44
N ASP A 66 -3.61 2.30 -18.12
CA ASP A 66 -3.46 3.64 -18.72
C ASP A 66 -3.46 4.71 -17.60
N ALA A 67 -2.45 5.59 -17.47
CA ALA A 67 -2.46 6.65 -16.46
C ALA A 67 -3.70 7.56 -16.55
N ASP A 68 -4.23 7.80 -17.75
CA ASP A 68 -5.38 8.68 -17.93
C ASP A 68 -6.68 8.08 -17.36
N LYS A 69 -6.77 6.74 -17.27
CA LYS A 69 -7.96 6.01 -16.77
C LYS A 69 -7.82 5.53 -15.33
N ILE A 70 -6.72 5.84 -14.65
CA ILE A 70 -6.48 5.39 -13.28
C ILE A 70 -7.61 5.84 -12.33
N ASN A 71 -8.18 4.92 -11.56
CA ASN A 71 -9.17 5.28 -10.54
C ASN A 71 -8.45 5.74 -9.24
N TYR A 72 -9.22 6.22 -8.26
CA TYR A 72 -8.62 6.72 -7.01
C TYR A 72 -7.96 5.59 -6.20
N GLU A 73 -8.55 4.39 -6.18
CA GLU A 73 -8.01 3.22 -5.48
C GLU A 73 -6.65 2.78 -6.04
N GLN A 74 -6.53 2.72 -7.36
CA GLN A 74 -5.28 2.42 -8.07
C GLN A 74 -4.23 3.50 -7.82
N LEU A 75 -4.64 4.77 -7.73
CA LEU A 75 -3.73 5.87 -7.40
C LEU A 75 -3.18 5.74 -5.96
N LEU A 76 -4.04 5.37 -5.00
CA LEU A 76 -3.62 5.09 -3.62
C LEU A 76 -2.66 3.89 -3.56
N ALA A 77 -2.95 2.83 -4.31
CA ALA A 77 -2.08 1.65 -4.40
C ALA A 77 -0.73 1.98 -5.06
N LEU A 78 -0.71 2.81 -6.10
CA LEU A 78 0.52 3.27 -6.72
C LEU A 78 1.37 4.09 -5.72
N ALA A 79 0.73 5.00 -4.98
CA ALA A 79 1.41 5.74 -3.91
C ALA A 79 1.95 4.80 -2.82
N HIS A 80 1.22 3.74 -2.47
CA HIS A 80 1.64 2.74 -1.49
C HIS A 80 2.98 2.09 -1.85
N VAL A 81 3.11 1.58 -3.08
CA VAL A 81 4.30 0.85 -3.53
C VAL A 81 5.58 1.69 -3.37
N HIS A 82 5.43 3.03 -3.43
CA HIS A 82 6.53 3.98 -3.26
C HIS A 82 6.62 4.61 -1.86
N MET A 83 5.96 4.02 -0.86
CA MET A 83 5.97 4.51 0.54
C MET A 83 5.41 5.93 0.69
N PHE A 84 4.45 6.28 -0.16
CA PHE A 84 3.66 7.49 -0.02
C PHE A 84 2.25 7.18 0.47
N VAL A 85 1.64 8.21 1.04
CA VAL A 85 0.25 8.21 1.49
C VAL A 85 -0.44 9.44 0.92
N MET A 86 -1.74 9.30 0.66
CA MET A 86 -2.60 10.40 0.28
C MET A 86 -3.67 10.55 1.36
N VAL A 87 -3.68 11.69 2.05
CA VAL A 87 -4.58 11.96 3.17
C VAL A 87 -5.55 13.06 2.80
N PRO A 88 -6.88 12.81 2.80
CA PRO A 88 -7.87 13.85 2.57
C PRO A 88 -7.88 14.84 3.75
N THR A 89 -7.69 16.12 3.47
CA THR A 89 -7.68 17.22 4.44
C THR A 89 -8.62 18.32 3.95
N GLY A 90 -9.88 18.29 4.40
CA GLY A 90 -10.93 19.17 3.89
C GLY A 90 -11.20 18.91 2.40
N ASP A 91 -11.10 19.95 1.57
CA ASP A 91 -11.30 19.86 0.11
C ASP A 91 -10.02 19.50 -0.68
N LEU A 92 -8.91 19.24 0.03
CA LEU A 92 -7.59 18.99 -0.53
C LEU A 92 -7.15 17.57 -0.18
N ILE A 93 -6.34 16.96 -1.04
CA ILE A 93 -5.66 15.69 -0.75
C ILE A 93 -4.16 15.96 -0.65
N VAL A 94 -3.58 15.71 0.52
CA VAL A 94 -2.15 15.92 0.75
C VAL A 94 -1.41 14.62 0.51
N VAL A 95 -0.40 14.66 -0.36
CA VAL A 95 0.45 13.53 -0.73
C VAL A 95 1.81 13.71 -0.08
N MET A 96 2.22 12.74 0.72
CA MET A 96 3.43 12.83 1.53
C MET A 96 4.05 11.44 1.80
N PRO A 97 5.30 11.38 2.29
CA PRO A 97 5.88 10.13 2.79
C PRO A 97 5.05 9.51 3.92
N ASP A 98 4.90 8.18 3.90
CA ASP A 98 4.12 7.43 4.90
C ASP A 98 4.61 7.63 6.34
N ALA A 99 5.91 7.87 6.54
CA ALA A 99 6.52 8.19 7.82
C ALA A 99 5.88 9.40 8.52
N ASN A 100 5.32 10.34 7.74
CA ASN A 100 4.66 11.54 8.25
C ASN A 100 3.14 11.34 8.44
N ALA A 101 2.56 10.24 7.94
CA ALA A 101 1.11 10.01 7.92
C ALA A 101 0.47 10.09 9.31
N ARG A 102 1.16 9.58 10.34
CA ARG A 102 0.68 9.58 11.74
C ARG A 102 0.52 10.98 12.35
N GLN A 103 1.23 11.97 11.82
CA GLN A 103 1.17 13.35 12.33
C GLN A 103 0.00 14.12 11.73
N MET A 104 -0.59 13.59 10.65
CA MET A 104 -1.71 14.22 9.98
C MET A 104 -3.04 13.84 10.65
N PRO A 105 -4.04 14.74 10.61
CA PRO A 105 -5.39 14.38 10.98
C PRO A 105 -5.89 13.22 10.12
N SER A 106 -6.26 12.13 10.77
CA SER A 106 -6.83 10.94 10.14
C SER A 106 -8.28 10.80 10.58
N PRO A 107 -9.19 10.34 9.70
CA PRO A 107 -10.49 9.86 10.13
C PRO A 107 -10.34 8.80 11.22
N VAL A 108 -11.13 8.95 12.30
CA VAL A 108 -11.16 8.01 13.42
C VAL A 108 -12.43 7.19 13.33
N TYR A 109 -12.28 5.87 13.33
CA TYR A 109 -13.38 4.91 13.31
C TYR A 109 -13.41 4.12 14.62
N THR A 110 -14.61 3.79 15.08
CA THR A 110 -14.86 2.97 16.28
C THR A 110 -15.53 1.63 15.95
N ASP A 111 -16.01 1.48 14.71
CA ASP A 111 -16.63 0.26 14.20
C ASP A 111 -15.73 -0.35 13.12
N LEU A 112 -15.72 -1.68 13.03
CA LEU A 112 -15.04 -2.47 12.02
C LEU A 112 -15.69 -2.37 10.64
N LYS A 113 -16.97 -1.98 10.58
CA LYS A 113 -17.71 -1.77 9.33
C LYS A 113 -17.49 -0.39 8.72
N PHE A 114 -16.32 0.20 8.96
CA PHE A 114 -15.98 1.50 8.40
C PHE A 114 -15.81 1.44 6.89
N LYS A 115 -16.29 2.48 6.20
CA LYS A 115 -16.14 2.65 4.76
C LYS A 115 -14.91 3.50 4.51
N ALA A 116 -13.80 2.85 4.19
CA ALA A 116 -12.56 3.45 3.72
C ALA A 116 -11.92 2.53 2.70
N LEU A 117 -11.29 3.13 1.69
CA LEU A 117 -10.55 2.41 0.66
C LEU A 117 -9.33 1.74 1.27
N ASP A 118 -8.89 0.61 0.71
CA ASP A 118 -7.86 -0.24 1.31
C ASP A 118 -6.56 0.49 1.66
N ASP A 119 -6.13 1.42 0.81
CA ASP A 119 -4.90 2.20 0.98
C ASP A 119 -5.10 3.60 1.60
N GLU A 120 -6.31 3.92 2.09
CA GLU A 120 -6.53 5.14 2.87
C GLU A 120 -5.95 5.01 4.27
N TRP A 121 -5.33 6.09 4.74
CA TRP A 121 -4.85 6.18 6.11
C TRP A 121 -6.02 6.37 7.07
N VAL A 122 -6.16 5.48 8.04
CA VAL A 122 -7.24 5.50 9.01
C VAL A 122 -6.71 5.29 10.42
N THR A 123 -7.45 5.79 11.40
CA THR A 123 -7.25 5.44 12.80
C THR A 123 -8.47 4.69 13.30
N LEU A 124 -8.24 3.51 13.85
CA LEU A 124 -9.27 2.62 14.36
C LEU A 124 -9.09 2.46 15.87
N LEU A 125 -10.17 2.71 16.61
CA LEU A 125 -10.25 2.52 18.05
C LEU A 125 -11.10 1.29 18.34
N LEU A 126 -10.52 0.27 18.95
CA LEU A 126 -11.20 -0.99 19.28
C LEU A 126 -11.19 -1.22 20.77
N THR A 127 -12.25 -1.85 21.27
CA THR A 127 -12.35 -2.27 22.68
C THR A 127 -12.43 -3.79 22.72
N ALA A 128 -11.51 -4.43 23.44
CA ALA A 128 -11.57 -5.88 23.68
C ALA A 128 -12.51 -6.18 24.86
N LYS A 129 -13.23 -7.30 24.80
CA LYS A 129 -14.22 -7.68 25.83
C LYS A 129 -13.64 -8.63 26.88
N ASN A 130 -12.78 -9.54 26.46
CA ASN A 130 -12.26 -10.65 27.27
C ASN A 130 -10.75 -10.51 27.51
N ALA A 131 -9.99 -10.28 26.45
CA ALA A 131 -8.53 -10.16 26.48
C ALA A 131 -8.11 -8.77 26.98
N CYS A 132 -6.95 -8.72 27.66
CA CYS A 132 -6.29 -7.45 27.93
C CYS A 132 -5.60 -6.94 26.67
N THR A 133 -5.98 -5.75 26.19
CA THR A 133 -5.40 -5.14 24.98
C THR A 133 -3.89 -4.93 25.10
N ALA A 134 -3.38 -4.62 26.29
CA ALA A 134 -1.95 -4.41 26.53
C ALA A 134 -1.10 -5.67 26.26
N ASN A 135 -1.67 -6.87 26.47
CA ASN A 135 -0.98 -8.13 26.19
C ASN A 135 -0.96 -8.47 24.69
N LEU A 136 -1.89 -7.92 23.90
CA LEU A 136 -1.95 -8.15 22.45
C LEU A 136 -0.93 -7.31 21.68
N VAL A 137 -0.57 -6.14 22.19
CA VAL A 137 0.36 -5.21 21.55
C VAL A 137 1.70 -5.85 21.16
N PRO A 138 2.45 -6.54 22.05
CA PRO A 138 3.74 -7.14 21.66
C PRO A 138 3.61 -8.25 20.61
N ILE A 139 2.45 -8.93 20.56
CA ILE A 139 2.18 -10.01 19.60
C ILE A 139 1.87 -9.43 18.21
N LEU A 140 1.15 -8.31 18.15
CA LEU A 140 0.69 -7.70 16.92
C LEU A 140 1.73 -6.76 16.29
N ARG A 141 2.65 -6.19 17.08
CA ARG A 141 3.64 -5.22 16.61
C ARG A 141 4.53 -5.72 15.45
N PRO A 142 4.95 -6.99 15.37
CA PRO A 142 5.67 -7.52 14.20
C PRO A 142 4.88 -7.49 12.88
N LEU A 143 3.55 -7.39 12.94
CA LEU A 143 2.67 -7.31 11.76
C LEU A 143 2.38 -5.85 11.34
N MET A 144 2.86 -4.87 12.10
CA MET A 144 2.67 -3.45 11.82
C MET A 144 3.87 -2.91 11.04
N PRO A 145 3.67 -2.15 9.96
CA PRO A 145 4.76 -1.45 9.29
C PRO A 145 5.35 -0.36 10.19
N GLN A 146 6.57 0.08 9.90
CA GLN A 146 7.28 1.09 10.70
C GLN A 146 6.54 2.43 10.76
N ALA A 147 5.72 2.74 9.74
CA ALA A 147 4.87 3.91 9.68
C ALA A 147 3.54 3.78 10.44
N ALA A 148 3.11 2.59 10.89
CA ALA A 148 1.80 2.37 11.54
C ALA A 148 1.82 2.34 13.07
N HIS A 149 0.88 3.02 13.71
CA HIS A 149 0.84 3.12 15.17
C HIS A 149 -0.01 2.02 15.79
N LEU A 150 0.49 1.42 16.87
CA LEU A 150 -0.26 0.45 17.67
C LEU A 150 0.01 0.70 19.15
N ALA A 151 -1.03 1.12 19.86
CA ALA A 151 -0.98 1.37 21.30
C ALA A 151 -2.24 0.85 21.98
N ALA A 152 -2.08 0.30 23.18
CA ALA A 152 -3.21 -0.09 24.03
C ALA A 152 -3.32 0.87 25.21
N ASN A 153 -4.56 1.20 25.56
CA ASN A 153 -4.89 1.82 26.83
C ASN A 153 -5.45 0.74 27.76
N PRO A 154 -4.67 0.26 28.75
CA PRO A 154 -5.12 -0.77 29.68
C PRO A 154 -6.25 -0.29 30.59
N TYR A 155 -6.35 1.01 30.87
CA TYR A 155 -7.40 1.58 31.74
C TYR A 155 -8.78 1.52 31.11
N SER A 156 -8.88 1.77 29.79
CA SER A 156 -10.13 1.65 29.03
C SER A 156 -10.27 0.33 28.28
N ASN A 157 -9.29 -0.58 28.40
CA ASN A 157 -9.15 -1.80 27.60
C ASN A 157 -9.32 -1.56 26.09
N GLN A 158 -8.81 -0.42 25.62
CA GLN A 158 -8.88 -0.02 24.21
C GLN A 158 -7.54 -0.23 23.52
N ILE A 159 -7.59 -0.39 22.21
CA ILE A 159 -6.42 -0.43 21.34
C ILE A 159 -6.64 0.53 20.17
N ILE A 160 -5.64 1.37 19.95
CA ILE A 160 -5.57 2.36 18.88
C ILE A 160 -4.66 1.78 17.81
N VAL A 161 -5.19 1.69 16.59
CA VAL A 161 -4.49 1.23 15.39
C VAL A 161 -4.54 2.37 14.37
N SER A 162 -3.40 2.96 14.02
CA SER A 162 -3.33 3.95 12.93
C SER A 162 -2.48 3.40 11.79
N ASP A 163 -3.12 3.08 10.67
CA ASP A 163 -2.48 2.51 9.49
C ASP A 163 -3.41 2.64 8.27
N ARG A 164 -3.00 2.08 7.14
CA ARG A 164 -3.86 1.81 5.99
C ARG A 164 -5.06 0.96 6.38
N ALA A 165 -6.22 1.25 5.79
CA ALA A 165 -7.48 0.59 6.09
C ALA A 165 -7.42 -0.94 5.93
N VAL A 166 -6.73 -1.45 4.91
CA VAL A 166 -6.57 -2.90 4.70
C VAL A 166 -5.84 -3.59 5.84
N ASN A 167 -4.75 -2.98 6.34
CA ASN A 167 -4.01 -3.55 7.47
C ASN A 167 -4.75 -3.33 8.79
N ALA A 168 -5.39 -2.18 8.99
CA ALA A 168 -6.22 -1.92 10.15
C ALA A 168 -7.35 -2.97 10.28
N ARG A 169 -8.03 -3.31 9.16
CA ARG A 169 -9.03 -4.39 9.11
C ARG A 169 -8.43 -5.76 9.47
N ARG A 170 -7.25 -6.08 8.94
CA ARG A 170 -6.53 -7.32 9.25
C ARG A 170 -6.21 -7.43 10.75
N ILE A 171 -5.61 -6.38 11.32
CA ILE A 171 -5.22 -6.33 12.74
C ILE A 171 -6.45 -6.40 13.64
N ALA A 172 -7.51 -5.69 13.28
CA ALA A 172 -8.78 -5.76 13.99
C ALA A 172 -9.36 -7.18 14.04
N GLY A 173 -9.39 -7.87 12.89
CA GLY A 173 -9.87 -9.26 12.83
C GLY A 173 -9.01 -10.24 13.63
N LEU A 174 -7.70 -9.97 13.75
CA LEU A 174 -6.82 -10.75 14.65
C LEU A 174 -7.15 -10.49 16.11
N ILE A 175 -7.35 -9.23 16.49
CA ILE A 175 -7.75 -8.84 17.85
C ILE A 175 -9.07 -9.52 18.24
N GLU A 176 -10.08 -9.51 17.38
CA GLU A 176 -11.36 -10.19 17.64
C GLU A 176 -11.20 -11.70 17.86
N ARG A 177 -10.32 -12.36 17.09
CA ARG A 177 -10.04 -13.79 17.25
C ARG A 177 -9.32 -14.10 18.56
N PHE A 178 -8.34 -13.28 18.94
CA PHE A 178 -7.68 -13.40 20.25
C PHE A 178 -8.65 -13.14 21.40
N ASP A 179 -9.51 -12.14 21.25
CA ASP A 179 -10.52 -11.79 22.25
C ASP A 179 -11.58 -12.90 22.42
N ALA A 180 -12.00 -13.53 21.32
CA ALA A 180 -12.94 -14.66 21.37
C ALA A 180 -12.32 -15.93 22.00
N ALA A 181 -11.01 -16.12 21.85
CA ALA A 181 -10.29 -17.27 22.43
C ALA A 181 -9.87 -17.04 23.90
N ALA A 182 -9.94 -15.82 24.40
CA ALA A 182 -9.52 -15.50 25.76
C ALA A 182 -10.52 -16.06 26.80
N PRO A 183 -10.04 -16.61 27.93
CA PRO A 183 -10.91 -16.97 29.05
C PRO A 183 -11.65 -15.72 29.50
N GLY A 184 -12.97 -15.71 29.33
CA GLY A 184 -13.79 -14.50 29.39
C GLY A 184 -13.70 -13.69 30.69
N GLY A 185 -14.00 -12.39 30.59
CA GLY A 185 -14.38 -11.54 31.73
C GLY A 185 -13.27 -10.88 32.54
N ARG A 186 -11.98 -10.98 32.15
CA ARG A 186 -10.88 -10.39 32.94
C ARG A 186 -10.37 -9.06 32.43
N GLY A 187 -10.55 -8.72 31.15
CA GLY A 187 -10.00 -7.50 30.56
C GLY A 187 -8.53 -7.30 30.98
N CYS A 188 -8.15 -6.07 31.34
CA CYS A 188 -6.85 -5.75 31.92
C CYS A 188 -6.85 -5.66 33.46
N GLN A 189 -7.79 -6.30 34.18
CA GLN A 189 -7.88 -6.19 35.65
C GLN A 189 -6.63 -6.70 36.37
N ASP A 190 -6.05 -7.79 35.87
CA ASP A 190 -4.84 -8.41 36.42
C ASP A 190 -3.56 -7.93 35.73
N TRP A 191 -3.65 -6.90 34.87
CA TRP A 191 -2.50 -6.42 34.12
C TRP A 191 -1.56 -5.60 35.02
N GLN A 192 -0.30 -6.03 35.07
CA GLN A 192 0.78 -5.28 35.70
C GLN A 192 1.70 -4.73 34.61
N PRO A 193 2.08 -3.44 34.64
CA PRO A 193 3.10 -2.94 33.73
C PRO A 193 4.39 -3.72 33.95
N ALA A 194 5.11 -4.02 32.87
CA ALA A 194 6.45 -4.58 32.98
C ALA A 194 7.28 -3.61 33.84
N VAL A 195 7.62 -4.02 35.06
CA VAL A 195 8.43 -3.21 35.97
C VAL A 195 9.82 -3.15 35.36
N VAL A 196 10.14 -2.05 34.70
CA VAL A 196 11.52 -1.77 34.30
C VAL A 196 12.24 -1.42 35.60
N PRO A 197 13.17 -2.25 36.09
CA PRO A 197 13.92 -1.91 37.30
C PRO A 197 14.62 -0.58 37.04
N ALA A 198 14.40 0.38 37.95
CA ALA A 198 15.12 1.65 37.93
C ALA A 198 16.62 1.33 37.98
N LYS A 199 17.34 1.73 36.94
CA LYS A 199 18.81 1.71 36.93
C LYS A 199 19.34 2.82 37.83
#